data_AF-A0A178BD58-F1
#
_entry.id   AF-A0A178BD58-F1
#
_cell.length_a   1.000
_cell.length_b   1.000
_cell.length_c   1.000
_cell.angle_alpha   90.00
_cell.angle_beta   90.00
_cell.angle_gamma   90.00
#
_symmetry.space_group_name_H-M   'P 1'
#
loop_
_entity.id
_entity.type
_entity.pdbx_description
1 polymer ?
#
loop_
_entity_poly.entity_id
_entity_poly.type
_entity_poly.pdbx_seq_one_letter_code
_entity_poly.pdbx_strand_id
1 'polypeptide(L)'
;MHLRGPMNVSQLAVYQLPDDMHTLRKRNTVPFYNSQRALHNRDPNTFTRDHARGFPFSPATAPPQHDKPVVHPNERKPSRRATGHWSRVGYYTSTAPAQATGLTFLANLGDPRQSGTFDYAFGNSLSYVSSNGAKVTDESTPFEGTLSTSEREIAVFTDKACDQDCPYWRPNATSHFGWSGASKAFFIEFQMDHYQNTGTDQGLISDAPAWWFLNAAIPRILQYGNDRNNVPCSCWSTGCGEFDAFEVLGKGEERAKSTLHRQGNLEGGDSNYFKRPVGRMLKFAVVWTYPNITALVLDDDFDFSETLLDGQIQQLVSYEPDSWVHSLFAIGD
;
A
#
# COMPACT_ATOMS: atom_id res chain seq x y z
N MET A 1 -4.20 -4.74 1.94
CA MET A 1 -4.12 -4.08 3.26
C MET A 1 -3.94 -5.16 4.31
N HIS A 2 -3.50 -4.80 5.51
CA HIS A 2 -3.17 -5.75 6.57
C HIS A 2 -3.64 -5.22 7.91
N LEU A 3 -4.09 -6.11 8.79
CA LEU A 3 -4.62 -5.81 10.12
C LEU A 3 -3.84 -6.62 11.15
N ARG A 4 -3.48 -5.98 12.27
CA ARG A 4 -2.89 -6.61 13.45
C ARG A 4 -3.69 -6.26 14.69
N GLY A 5 -3.95 -7.25 15.53
CA GLY A 5 -4.63 -7.04 16.81
C GLY A 5 -3.74 -6.43 17.90
N PRO A 6 -4.30 -6.16 19.10
CA PRO A 6 -5.71 -6.35 19.44
C PRO A 6 -6.65 -5.33 18.79
N MET A 7 -7.62 -5.81 18.02
CA MET A 7 -8.54 -4.97 17.27
C MET A 7 -9.87 -5.68 17.01
N ASN A 8 -10.97 -4.97 17.24
CA ASN A 8 -12.29 -5.36 16.77
C ASN A 8 -12.64 -4.48 15.56
N VAL A 9 -12.88 -5.09 14.40
CA VAL A 9 -13.25 -4.43 13.15
C VAL A 9 -14.70 -4.73 12.85
N SER A 10 -15.53 -3.70 12.79
CA SER A 10 -16.94 -3.86 12.48
C SER A 10 -17.24 -3.76 10.99
N GLN A 11 -16.49 -2.91 10.27
CA GLN A 11 -16.67 -2.68 8.83
C GLN A 11 -15.34 -2.39 8.11
N LEU A 12 -15.25 -2.81 6.85
CA LEU A 12 -14.25 -2.32 5.89
C LEU A 12 -14.96 -1.98 4.57
N ALA A 13 -14.51 -0.92 3.90
CA ALA A 13 -14.97 -0.57 2.57
C ALA A 13 -13.79 -0.16 1.69
N VAL A 14 -13.83 -0.54 0.42
CA VAL A 14 -12.82 -0.16 -0.58
C VAL A 14 -13.53 0.47 -1.77
N TYR A 15 -13.03 1.63 -2.20
CA TYR A 15 -13.58 2.42 -3.29
C TYR A 15 -12.55 2.63 -4.39
N GLN A 16 -12.99 2.61 -5.64
CA GLN A 16 -12.20 2.98 -6.80
C GLN A 16 -12.98 3.93 -7.71
N LEU A 17 -12.25 4.81 -8.40
CA LEU A 17 -12.78 5.56 -9.53
C LEU A 17 -12.90 4.60 -10.73
N PRO A 18 -14.07 4.53 -11.41
CA PRO A 18 -14.29 3.63 -12.54
C PRO A 18 -13.21 3.76 -13.65
N ASP A 19 -12.76 4.99 -13.92
CA ASP A 19 -11.74 5.26 -14.95
C ASP A 19 -10.35 4.69 -14.58
N ASP A 20 -10.09 4.45 -13.30
CA ASP A 20 -8.83 3.89 -12.79
C ASP A 20 -8.86 2.35 -12.67
N MET A 21 -10.04 1.72 -12.79
CA MET A 21 -10.16 0.25 -12.72
C MET A 21 -9.47 -0.46 -13.88
N HIS A 22 -9.40 0.17 -15.06
CA HIS A 22 -8.90 -0.45 -16.29
C HIS A 22 -7.49 -0.01 -16.69
N THR A 23 -6.89 0.95 -15.99
CA THR A 23 -5.54 1.43 -16.30
C THR A 23 -4.48 0.65 -15.53
N LEU A 24 -4.37 -0.65 -15.81
CA LEU A 24 -3.09 -1.36 -15.78
C LEU A 24 -2.19 -0.83 -16.92
N ARG A 25 -2.03 0.49 -17.06
CA ARG A 25 -0.92 0.99 -17.85
C ARG A 25 0.30 0.58 -17.06
N LYS A 26 1.02 -0.42 -17.59
CA LYS A 26 2.41 -0.71 -17.23
C LYS A 26 3.11 0.65 -17.16
N ARG A 27 3.24 1.21 -15.95
CA ARG A 27 4.25 2.24 -15.73
C ARG A 27 5.52 1.48 -16.05
N ASN A 28 6.19 1.86 -17.14
CA ASN A 28 7.56 1.46 -17.37
C ASN A 28 8.37 2.11 -16.24
N THR A 29 8.32 1.52 -15.04
CA THR A 29 9.36 1.73 -14.05
C THR A 29 10.61 1.16 -14.71
N VAL A 30 11.38 2.05 -15.34
CA VAL A 30 12.74 1.73 -15.75
C VAL A 30 13.41 1.23 -14.47
N PRO A 31 13.90 -0.02 -14.42
CA PRO A 31 14.65 -0.47 -13.27
C PRO A 31 15.79 0.53 -13.09
N PHE A 32 15.80 1.28 -11.98
CA PHE A 32 16.92 2.13 -11.62
C PHE A 32 18.05 1.22 -11.14
N TYR A 33 18.55 0.36 -12.03
CA TYR A 33 19.82 -0.31 -11.84
C TYR A 33 20.87 0.78 -11.90
N ASN A 34 21.53 1.00 -10.76
CA ASN A 34 22.71 1.84 -10.59
C ASN A 34 23.73 1.62 -11.72
N SER A 35 23.63 2.42 -12.78
CA SER A 35 24.58 2.43 -13.90
C SER A 35 25.98 2.89 -13.50
N GLN A 36 26.12 3.51 -12.32
CA GLN A 36 27.41 3.93 -11.78
C GLN A 36 28.26 2.79 -11.17
N ARG A 37 27.69 1.63 -10.83
CA ARG A 37 28.48 0.50 -10.30
C ARG A 37 28.95 -0.49 -11.36
N ALA A 38 28.31 -0.51 -12.54
CA ALA A 38 28.69 -1.39 -13.65
C ALA A 38 29.81 -0.82 -14.54
N LEU A 39 30.18 0.46 -14.39
CA LEU A 39 31.26 1.09 -15.14
C LEU A 39 32.61 1.09 -14.42
N HIS A 40 32.67 0.63 -13.16
CA HIS A 40 33.89 0.70 -12.35
C HIS A 40 34.70 -0.60 -12.24
N ASN A 41 34.26 -1.68 -12.92
CA ASN A 41 34.99 -2.95 -13.01
C ASN A 41 35.38 -3.28 -14.46
N ARG A 42 36.17 -2.40 -15.08
CA ARG A 42 37.07 -2.80 -16.18
C ARG A 42 38.48 -2.35 -15.83
N ASP A 43 39.34 -3.35 -15.68
CA ASP A 43 40.74 -3.22 -15.28
C ASP A 43 41.59 -2.31 -16.20
N PRO A 44 42.70 -1.78 -15.67
CA PRO A 44 43.60 -0.88 -16.35
C PRO A 44 44.70 -1.66 -17.08
N ASN A 45 44.84 -1.48 -18.39
CA ASN A 45 46.12 -1.56 -19.10
C ASN A 45 45.92 -1.32 -20.60
N THR A 46 46.30 -0.15 -21.10
CA THR A 46 47.25 -0.04 -22.21
C THR A 46 47.63 1.42 -22.45
N PHE A 47 48.94 1.67 -22.37
CA PHE A 47 49.64 2.85 -22.87
C PHE A 47 49.34 3.08 -24.36
N THR A 48 49.17 4.35 -24.79
CA THR A 48 50.21 5.11 -25.54
C THR A 48 49.76 6.53 -25.92
N ARG A 49 50.56 7.50 -25.46
CA ARG A 49 51.13 8.70 -26.14
C ARG A 49 50.27 9.68 -26.98
N ASP A 50 50.19 10.90 -26.43
CA ASP A 50 50.71 12.18 -26.96
C ASP A 50 50.39 12.68 -28.37
N HIS A 51 49.73 13.85 -28.42
CA HIS A 51 49.99 15.09 -29.19
C HIS A 51 48.65 15.77 -29.58
N ALA A 52 48.47 17.09 -29.62
CA ALA A 52 49.13 18.27 -29.08
C ALA A 52 48.16 19.47 -29.29
N ARG A 53 48.14 20.41 -28.34
CA ARG A 53 47.97 21.88 -28.45
C ARG A 53 46.82 22.52 -29.25
N GLY A 54 46.15 23.50 -28.61
CA GLY A 54 45.74 24.77 -29.25
C GLY A 54 44.40 25.36 -28.80
N PHE A 55 44.42 26.33 -27.88
CA PHE A 55 43.40 27.38 -27.67
C PHE A 55 43.81 28.66 -28.47
N PRO A 56 43.08 29.81 -28.50
CA PRO A 56 41.65 30.15 -28.22
C PRO A 56 41.02 31.19 -29.22
N PHE A 57 39.80 31.67 -28.88
CA PHE A 57 39.12 32.96 -29.23
C PHE A 57 38.14 33.06 -30.44
N SER A 58 36.91 33.53 -30.11
CA SER A 58 35.74 33.94 -30.93
C SER A 58 35.95 35.28 -31.69
N PRO A 59 34.93 35.99 -32.26
CA PRO A 59 33.51 35.70 -32.60
C PRO A 59 33.08 36.21 -34.02
N ALA A 60 31.89 35.83 -34.53
CA ALA A 60 31.15 36.65 -35.52
C ALA A 60 29.68 36.21 -35.74
N THR A 61 28.81 37.22 -35.79
CA THR A 61 27.35 37.26 -36.01
C THR A 61 26.94 37.37 -37.48
N ALA A 62 25.72 36.90 -37.82
CA ALA A 62 24.68 37.46 -38.75
C ALA A 62 23.82 36.34 -39.40
N PRO A 63 22.65 36.60 -40.04
CA PRO A 63 21.59 37.62 -39.87
C PRO A 63 20.15 36.97 -39.82
N PRO A 64 19.04 37.74 -39.73
CA PRO A 64 17.69 37.22 -39.47
C PRO A 64 16.91 36.87 -40.76
N GLN A 65 16.01 35.88 -40.70
CA GLN A 65 15.06 35.57 -41.77
C GLN A 65 13.60 35.59 -41.29
N HIS A 66 12.88 36.53 -41.90
CA HIS A 66 11.45 36.66 -42.19
C HIS A 66 10.42 35.62 -41.72
N ASP A 67 9.38 36.18 -41.10
CA ASP A 67 8.08 35.60 -40.75
C ASP A 67 7.30 34.98 -41.92
N LYS A 68 6.61 33.86 -41.62
CA LYS A 68 5.39 33.42 -42.29
C LYS A 68 4.32 33.09 -41.23
N PRO A 69 3.06 33.55 -41.39
CA PRO A 69 1.99 33.32 -40.40
C PRO A 69 1.19 32.07 -40.74
N VAL A 70 1.11 31.07 -39.84
CA VAL A 70 0.19 29.93 -40.01
C VAL A 70 -0.34 29.38 -38.67
N VAL A 71 -1.63 29.67 -38.44
CA VAL A 71 -2.68 28.86 -37.79
C VAL A 71 -2.50 28.48 -36.31
N HIS A 72 -3.25 29.19 -35.45
CA HIS A 72 -3.54 28.77 -34.08
C HIS A 72 -4.37 27.48 -34.05
N PRO A 73 -3.93 26.41 -33.36
CA PRO A 73 -4.78 25.28 -33.09
C PRO A 73 -5.80 25.68 -32.00
N ASN A 74 -7.06 25.74 -32.42
CA ASN A 74 -8.29 25.45 -31.68
C ASN A 74 -8.15 25.43 -30.14
N GLU A 75 -8.65 26.47 -29.48
CA GLU A 75 -8.94 26.46 -28.05
C GLU A 75 -9.81 25.24 -27.72
N ARG A 76 -9.20 24.22 -27.11
CA ARG A 76 -9.95 23.12 -26.50
C ARG A 76 -10.73 23.71 -25.35
N LYS A 77 -12.05 23.83 -25.53
CA LYS A 77 -12.99 24.00 -24.41
C LYS A 77 -12.65 22.95 -23.35
N PRO A 78 -12.56 23.33 -22.06
CA PRO A 78 -12.31 22.37 -21.00
C PRO A 78 -13.44 21.35 -21.05
N SER A 79 -13.10 20.08 -21.28
CA SER A 79 -14.05 18.99 -21.09
C SER A 79 -14.47 19.08 -19.63
N ARG A 80 -15.76 19.35 -19.37
CA ARG A 80 -16.33 19.09 -18.05
C ARG A 80 -15.98 17.63 -17.74
N ARG A 81 -15.07 17.43 -16.77
CA ARG A 81 -14.86 16.12 -16.16
C ARG A 81 -16.26 15.65 -15.78
N ALA A 82 -16.71 14.51 -16.32
CA ALA A 82 -17.89 13.87 -15.76
C ALA A 82 -17.62 13.75 -14.27
N THR A 83 -18.56 14.17 -13.42
CA THR A 83 -18.45 13.99 -11.97
C THR A 83 -18.27 12.50 -11.74
N GLY A 84 -17.05 12.09 -11.38
CA GLY A 84 -16.74 10.71 -11.10
C GLY A 84 -17.53 10.27 -9.88
N HIS A 85 -18.10 9.09 -9.94
CA HIS A 85 -18.65 8.43 -8.76
C HIS A 85 -17.66 7.36 -8.35
N TRP A 86 -17.21 7.41 -7.09
CA TRP A 86 -16.36 6.37 -6.52
C TRP A 86 -17.26 5.20 -6.15
N SER A 87 -16.98 4.03 -6.73
CA SER A 87 -17.79 2.84 -6.50
C SER A 87 -17.15 1.97 -5.43
N ARG A 88 -17.94 1.48 -4.48
CA ARG A 88 -17.51 0.51 -3.47
C ARG A 88 -17.28 -0.84 -4.14
N VAL A 89 -16.03 -1.21 -4.32
CA VAL A 89 -15.60 -2.46 -4.97
C VAL A 89 -15.30 -3.58 -3.97
N GLY A 90 -15.24 -3.26 -2.68
CA GLY A 90 -15.12 -4.23 -1.61
C GLY A 90 -15.85 -3.76 -0.36
N TYR A 91 -16.55 -4.65 0.32
CA TYR A 91 -17.24 -4.37 1.58
C TYR A 91 -17.19 -5.56 2.51
N TYR A 92 -17.04 -5.28 3.79
CA TYR A 92 -17.04 -6.25 4.89
C TYR A 92 -17.88 -5.72 6.05
N THR A 93 -18.62 -6.61 6.70
CA THR A 93 -19.23 -6.36 8.01
C THR A 93 -19.09 -7.59 8.92
N SER A 94 -18.79 -7.35 10.20
CA SER A 94 -18.72 -8.38 11.25
C SER A 94 -20.10 -8.81 11.78
N THR A 95 -21.19 -8.15 11.36
CA THR A 95 -22.56 -8.46 11.80
C THR A 95 -22.85 -9.94 11.63
N ALA A 96 -23.13 -10.67 12.71
CA ALA A 96 -23.24 -12.12 12.65
C ALA A 96 -24.43 -12.59 11.77
N PRO A 97 -24.22 -13.49 10.78
CA PRO A 97 -22.93 -14.01 10.33
C PRO A 97 -22.16 -12.99 9.49
N ALA A 98 -20.86 -12.85 9.76
CA ALA A 98 -20.01 -11.90 9.07
C ALA A 98 -20.05 -12.11 7.55
N GLN A 99 -20.00 -11.02 6.80
CA GLN A 99 -20.15 -11.01 5.35
C GLN A 99 -19.05 -10.18 4.70
N ALA A 100 -18.59 -10.64 3.53
CA ALA A 100 -17.62 -9.94 2.73
C ALA A 100 -17.98 -10.09 1.23
N THR A 101 -17.79 -9.03 0.47
CA THR A 101 -17.96 -9.01 -0.98
C THR A 101 -16.80 -8.24 -1.59
N GLY A 102 -16.17 -8.77 -2.64
CA GLY A 102 -14.99 -8.14 -3.24
C GLY A 102 -13.72 -8.25 -2.40
N LEU A 103 -13.75 -8.98 -1.29
CA LEU A 103 -12.66 -9.09 -0.31
C LEU A 103 -12.40 -10.55 0.06
N THR A 104 -11.14 -10.88 0.31
CA THR A 104 -10.71 -12.16 0.90
C THR A 104 -9.70 -11.92 2.02
N PHE A 105 -9.70 -12.82 3.01
CA PHE A 105 -8.85 -12.73 4.20
C PHE A 105 -7.84 -13.87 4.21
N LEU A 106 -6.56 -13.53 4.34
CA LEU A 106 -5.43 -14.46 4.27
C LEU A 106 -4.48 -14.23 5.46
N ALA A 107 -3.63 -15.21 5.76
CA ALA A 107 -2.49 -15.01 6.65
C ALA A 107 -1.26 -15.81 6.18
N ASN A 108 -0.07 -15.42 6.66
CA ASN A 108 1.20 -16.12 6.39
C ASN A 108 1.31 -17.42 7.22
N LEU A 109 0.38 -18.35 7.01
CA LEU A 109 0.24 -19.61 7.74
C LEU A 109 0.30 -20.85 6.82
N GLY A 110 0.67 -20.68 5.55
CA GLY A 110 0.65 -21.70 4.49
C GLY A 110 0.79 -23.17 4.92
N ASP A 111 -0.20 -23.98 4.57
CA ASP A 111 -0.20 -25.43 4.77
C ASP A 111 -0.51 -26.14 3.44
N PRO A 112 0.46 -26.85 2.83
CA PRO A 112 0.26 -27.59 1.58
C PRO A 112 -0.88 -28.62 1.59
N ARG A 113 -1.41 -28.99 2.77
CA ARG A 113 -2.55 -29.91 2.91
C ARG A 113 -3.90 -29.22 2.79
N GLN A 114 -3.94 -27.90 2.88
CA GLN A 114 -5.17 -27.09 2.86
C GLN A 114 -5.02 -25.96 1.83
N SER A 115 -4.38 -24.86 2.21
CA SER A 115 -4.11 -23.76 1.29
C SER A 115 -2.77 -23.07 1.60
N GLY A 116 -2.14 -22.56 0.55
CA GLY A 116 -0.78 -22.06 0.62
C GLY A 116 0.27 -23.17 0.69
N THR A 117 1.51 -22.76 0.97
CA THR A 117 2.66 -23.65 1.02
C THR A 117 3.64 -23.21 2.11
N PHE A 118 4.49 -24.14 2.53
CA PHE A 118 5.64 -23.89 3.37
C PHE A 118 6.87 -24.52 2.72
N ASP A 119 7.99 -23.81 2.76
CA ASP A 119 9.30 -24.39 2.49
C ASP A 119 10.37 -23.69 3.32
N TYR A 120 11.53 -24.34 3.47
CA TYR A 120 12.65 -23.79 4.23
C TYR A 120 13.39 -22.65 3.50
N ALA A 121 13.04 -22.35 2.25
CA ALA A 121 13.60 -21.22 1.53
C ALA A 121 12.85 -19.92 1.83
N PHE A 122 11.52 -19.94 1.92
CA PHE A 122 10.69 -18.74 2.05
C PHE A 122 9.73 -18.77 3.24
N GLY A 123 9.74 -19.83 4.07
CA GLY A 123 8.80 -19.98 5.17
C GLY A 123 7.35 -20.14 4.70
N ASN A 124 6.39 -19.69 5.51
CA ASN A 124 4.96 -19.76 5.21
C ASN A 124 4.57 -18.77 4.11
N SER A 125 3.79 -19.23 3.14
CA SER A 125 3.10 -18.34 2.21
C SER A 125 1.78 -17.84 2.79
N LEU A 126 1.12 -16.93 2.06
CA LEU A 126 -0.30 -16.66 2.22
C LEU A 126 -1.15 -17.93 2.06
N SER A 127 -2.23 -17.98 2.86
CA SER A 127 -3.21 -19.07 2.92
C SER A 127 -4.56 -18.50 3.37
N TYR A 128 -5.66 -19.17 3.00
CA TYR A 128 -6.96 -18.89 3.61
C TYR A 128 -6.92 -19.26 5.08
N VAL A 129 -7.70 -18.53 5.88
CA VAL A 129 -7.78 -18.72 7.32
C VAL A 129 -9.22 -18.79 7.80
N SER A 130 -9.39 -19.40 8.97
CA SER A 130 -10.64 -19.39 9.73
C SER A 130 -11.11 -17.97 10.03
N SER A 131 -12.39 -17.81 10.38
CA SER A 131 -13.02 -16.51 10.64
C SER A 131 -12.28 -15.65 11.67
N ASN A 132 -11.53 -16.24 12.60
CA ASN A 132 -10.70 -15.53 13.59
C ASN A 132 -9.23 -15.34 13.19
N GLY A 133 -8.86 -15.70 11.96
CA GLY A 133 -7.50 -15.58 11.42
C GLY A 133 -6.47 -16.54 12.03
N ALA A 134 -6.87 -17.52 12.85
CA ALA A 134 -5.93 -18.29 13.68
C ALA A 134 -5.48 -19.63 13.08
N LYS A 135 -6.23 -20.20 12.12
CA LYS A 135 -5.94 -21.51 11.53
C LYS A 135 -6.10 -21.44 10.02
N VAL A 136 -5.26 -22.20 9.30
CA VAL A 136 -5.42 -22.37 7.85
C VAL A 136 -6.75 -23.07 7.55
N THR A 137 -7.34 -22.72 6.42
CA THR A 137 -8.50 -23.38 5.82
C THR A 137 -8.27 -23.61 4.32
N ASP A 138 -9.10 -24.46 3.73
CA ASP A 138 -9.06 -24.85 2.33
C ASP A 138 -9.68 -23.77 1.43
N GLU A 139 -10.58 -22.97 1.99
CA GLU A 139 -11.39 -21.96 1.31
C GLU A 139 -11.48 -20.65 2.08
N SER A 140 -11.85 -19.57 1.38
CA SER A 140 -12.02 -18.25 1.97
C SER A 140 -13.25 -18.21 2.88
N THR A 141 -13.07 -17.69 4.09
CA THR A 141 -14.16 -17.46 5.04
C THR A 141 -14.18 -16.00 5.47
N PRO A 142 -15.38 -15.37 5.64
CA PRO A 142 -15.45 -14.01 6.16
C PRO A 142 -14.84 -13.92 7.57
N PHE A 143 -14.04 -12.87 7.79
CA PHE A 143 -13.47 -12.54 9.08
C PHE A 143 -14.56 -12.22 10.10
N GLU A 144 -14.51 -12.72 11.33
CA GLU A 144 -15.57 -12.47 12.35
C GLU A 144 -15.42 -11.13 13.07
N GLY A 145 -14.37 -10.36 12.76
CA GLY A 145 -14.19 -9.00 13.24
C GLY A 145 -13.21 -8.90 14.40
N THR A 146 -12.80 -9.99 15.04
CA THR A 146 -11.92 -9.93 16.22
C THR A 146 -10.52 -10.46 15.94
N LEU A 147 -9.50 -9.62 16.13
CA LEU A 147 -8.10 -10.01 16.29
C LEU A 147 -7.74 -9.83 17.77
N SER A 148 -7.67 -10.92 18.55
CA SER A 148 -7.59 -10.84 20.01
C SER A 148 -6.26 -10.35 20.56
N THR A 149 -5.15 -10.54 19.84
CA THR A 149 -3.79 -10.19 20.27
C THR A 149 -2.96 -9.70 19.09
N SER A 150 -1.75 -9.20 19.35
CA SER A 150 -0.79 -8.80 18.31
C SER A 150 -0.11 -9.99 17.61
N GLU A 151 -0.34 -11.23 18.09
CA GLU A 151 0.05 -12.47 17.41
C GLU A 151 -0.86 -12.80 16.22
N ARG A 152 -1.94 -12.04 16.02
CA ARG A 152 -2.89 -12.22 14.94
C ARG A 152 -2.73 -11.12 13.92
N GLU A 153 -2.24 -11.51 12.76
CA GLU A 153 -2.14 -10.67 11.58
C GLU A 153 -2.90 -11.31 10.43
N ILE A 154 -3.74 -10.53 9.77
CA ILE A 154 -4.41 -10.94 8.54
C ILE A 154 -4.11 -9.94 7.43
N ALA A 155 -4.00 -10.45 6.22
CA ALA A 155 -3.91 -9.69 4.98
C ALA A 155 -5.27 -9.73 4.28
N VAL A 156 -5.75 -8.58 3.82
CA VAL A 156 -6.99 -8.43 3.06
C VAL A 156 -6.63 -8.02 1.63
N PHE A 157 -7.14 -8.81 0.68
CA PHE A 157 -6.99 -8.65 -0.76
C PHE A 157 -8.36 -8.54 -1.43
N THR A 158 -8.37 -8.29 -2.74
CA THR A 158 -9.57 -8.56 -3.55
C THR A 158 -9.92 -10.05 -3.48
N ASP A 159 -11.16 -10.42 -3.77
CA ASP A 159 -11.59 -11.82 -3.93
C ASP A 159 -11.17 -12.44 -5.28
N LYS A 160 -10.48 -11.68 -6.13
CA LYS A 160 -9.92 -12.17 -7.39
C LYS A 160 -8.61 -12.92 -7.13
N ALA A 161 -8.65 -14.25 -7.27
CA ALA A 161 -7.45 -15.08 -7.22
C ALA A 161 -6.44 -14.69 -8.31
N CYS A 162 -5.14 -14.86 -8.03
CA CYS A 162 -4.10 -14.62 -9.01
C CYS A 162 -4.20 -15.61 -10.17
N ASP A 163 -4.10 -15.06 -11.38
CA ASP A 163 -4.01 -15.78 -12.64
C ASP A 163 -2.78 -15.24 -13.42
N GLN A 164 -2.69 -15.53 -14.72
CA GLN A 164 -1.60 -15.04 -15.58
C GLN A 164 -1.43 -13.51 -15.60
N ASP A 165 -2.43 -12.73 -15.16
CA ASP A 165 -2.36 -11.28 -15.10
C ASP A 165 -1.71 -10.77 -13.80
N CYS A 166 -1.48 -11.64 -12.81
CA CYS A 166 -0.63 -11.31 -11.66
C CYS A 166 0.84 -11.25 -12.10
N PRO A 167 1.58 -10.14 -11.86
CA PRO A 167 2.97 -10.02 -12.29
C PRO A 167 3.87 -11.18 -11.85
N TYR A 168 3.70 -11.63 -10.61
CA TYR A 168 4.28 -12.85 -10.05
C TYR A 168 3.59 -13.18 -8.72
N TRP A 169 3.55 -14.47 -8.38
CA TRP A 169 3.25 -14.98 -7.05
C TRP A 169 4.03 -16.26 -6.81
N ARG A 170 4.31 -16.56 -5.54
CA ARG A 170 5.03 -17.77 -5.15
C ARG A 170 4.26 -19.02 -5.60
N PRO A 171 4.89 -20.01 -6.26
CA PRO A 171 4.24 -21.25 -6.63
C PRO A 171 3.58 -21.94 -5.43
N ASN A 172 2.38 -22.49 -5.63
CA ASN A 172 1.55 -23.14 -4.60
C ASN A 172 1.10 -22.23 -3.43
N ALA A 173 1.35 -20.92 -3.49
CA ALA A 173 0.78 -19.99 -2.52
C ALA A 173 -0.67 -19.66 -2.89
N THR A 174 -1.53 -19.49 -1.88
CA THR A 174 -2.84 -18.84 -2.07
C THR A 174 -2.59 -17.37 -2.29
N SER A 175 -2.94 -16.83 -3.45
CA SER A 175 -2.65 -15.43 -3.80
C SER A 175 -3.79 -14.81 -4.57
N HIS A 176 -4.02 -13.53 -4.30
CA HIS A 176 -5.09 -12.73 -4.87
C HIS A 176 -4.55 -11.38 -5.37
N PHE A 177 -5.31 -10.71 -6.22
CA PHE A 177 -4.99 -9.36 -6.66
C PHE A 177 -5.13 -8.36 -5.51
N GLY A 178 -4.26 -7.36 -5.49
CA GLY A 178 -4.50 -6.13 -4.73
C GLY A 178 -5.29 -5.12 -5.56
N TRP A 179 -5.64 -3.98 -4.97
CA TRP A 179 -6.30 -2.89 -5.68
C TRP A 179 -5.30 -2.05 -6.48
N SER A 180 -5.48 -2.04 -7.80
CA SER A 180 -4.73 -1.18 -8.71
C SER A 180 -5.31 0.24 -8.75
N GLY A 181 -4.75 1.09 -9.63
CA GLY A 181 -5.20 2.46 -9.82
C GLY A 181 -4.46 3.46 -8.95
N ALA A 182 -4.34 4.68 -9.48
CA ALA A 182 -3.74 5.81 -8.77
C ALA A 182 -4.69 6.38 -7.71
N SER A 183 -6.01 6.25 -7.95
CA SER A 183 -7.06 6.75 -7.07
C SER A 183 -7.85 5.59 -6.46
N LYS A 184 -7.83 5.50 -5.13
CA LYS A 184 -8.52 4.46 -4.35
C LYS A 184 -8.71 4.93 -2.92
N ALA A 185 -9.78 4.52 -2.27
CA ALA A 185 -10.05 4.86 -0.87
C ALA A 185 -10.39 3.61 -0.08
N PHE A 186 -9.99 3.59 1.19
CA PHE A 186 -10.17 2.47 2.10
C PHE A 186 -10.67 3.00 3.41
N PHE A 187 -11.83 2.54 3.86
CA PHE A 187 -12.42 2.94 5.12
C PHE A 187 -12.53 1.75 6.06
N ILE A 188 -12.38 2.01 7.35
CA ILE A 188 -12.45 1.03 8.42
C ILE A 188 -13.22 1.60 9.60
N GLU A 189 -14.06 0.77 10.24
CA GLU A 189 -14.63 1.05 11.55
C GLU A 189 -14.11 0.01 12.54
N PHE A 190 -13.54 0.48 13.66
CA PHE A 190 -12.80 -0.40 14.57
C PHE A 190 -12.69 0.15 15.99
N GLN A 191 -12.35 -0.76 16.91
CA GLN A 191 -12.03 -0.53 18.31
C GLN A 191 -10.70 -1.21 18.64
N MET A 192 -9.90 -0.61 19.52
CA MET A 192 -8.56 -1.10 19.87
C MET A 192 -8.42 -1.19 21.39
N ASP A 193 -9.05 -2.18 22.01
CA ASP A 193 -8.87 -2.43 23.45
C ASP A 193 -7.50 -3.04 23.76
N HIS A 194 -7.07 -2.94 25.02
CA HIS A 194 -5.79 -3.47 25.48
C HIS A 194 -5.85 -4.98 25.72
N TYR A 195 -5.08 -5.73 24.95
CA TYR A 195 -4.83 -7.15 25.19
C TYR A 195 -3.38 -7.51 24.89
N GLN A 196 -2.80 -8.27 25.79
CA GLN A 196 -1.44 -8.78 25.65
C GLN A 196 -1.44 -10.07 24.82
N ASN A 197 -0.32 -10.35 24.17
CA ASN A 197 -0.06 -11.65 23.57
C ASN A 197 -0.12 -12.77 24.62
N THR A 198 -0.36 -13.98 24.16
CA THR A 198 -0.45 -15.15 25.02
C THR A 198 0.93 -15.76 25.30
N GLY A 199 1.28 -15.93 26.58
CA GLY A 199 2.53 -16.57 26.98
C GLY A 199 3.76 -15.66 26.81
N THR A 200 4.66 -16.02 25.89
CA THR A 200 5.91 -15.28 25.62
C THR A 200 5.78 -14.56 24.28
N ASP A 201 6.19 -13.30 24.25
CA ASP A 201 6.14 -12.46 23.05
C ASP A 201 7.05 -12.97 21.92
N GLN A 202 8.05 -13.83 22.20
CA GLN A 202 9.02 -14.37 21.22
C GLN A 202 9.66 -13.31 20.29
N GLY A 203 9.75 -12.05 20.74
CA GLY A 203 10.27 -10.93 19.96
C GLY A 203 9.21 -10.18 19.13
N LEU A 204 7.95 -10.60 19.16
CA LEU A 204 6.81 -9.84 18.63
C LEU A 204 6.46 -8.69 19.58
N ILE A 205 5.96 -7.61 19.01
CA ILE A 205 5.34 -6.55 19.81
C ILE A 205 4.00 -7.04 20.37
N SER A 206 3.70 -6.68 21.62
CA SER A 206 2.44 -7.04 22.30
C SER A 206 1.60 -5.80 22.53
N ASP A 207 0.27 -5.96 22.47
CA ASP A 207 -0.69 -4.87 22.68
C ASP A 207 -0.45 -3.65 21.78
N ALA A 208 -0.22 -3.95 20.50
CA ALA A 208 0.22 -3.02 19.47
C ALA A 208 -0.57 -3.22 18.17
N PRO A 209 -1.85 -2.82 18.14
CA PRO A 209 -2.66 -2.95 16.92
C PRO A 209 -2.18 -2.05 15.79
N ALA A 210 -2.45 -2.47 14.55
CA ALA A 210 -2.04 -1.74 13.36
C ALA A 210 -3.00 -1.98 12.19
N TRP A 211 -3.11 -0.99 11.31
CA TRP A 211 -3.69 -1.11 9.98
C TRP A 211 -2.76 -0.46 8.96
N TRP A 212 -2.33 -1.24 7.98
CA TRP A 212 -1.23 -0.87 7.10
C TRP A 212 -1.38 -1.48 5.70
N PHE A 213 -0.57 -0.97 4.78
CA PHE A 213 -0.71 -1.21 3.35
C PHE A 213 0.64 -1.56 2.74
N LEU A 214 0.74 -2.77 2.23
CA LEU A 214 1.86 -3.21 1.42
C LEU A 214 1.46 -3.26 -0.05
N ASN A 215 2.41 -3.01 -0.95
CA ASN A 215 2.27 -3.41 -2.34
C ASN A 215 2.05 -4.93 -2.41
N ALA A 216 1.02 -5.38 -3.15
CA ALA A 216 0.65 -6.79 -3.22
C ALA A 216 1.79 -7.72 -3.71
N ALA A 217 2.83 -7.21 -4.36
CA ALA A 217 4.02 -8.00 -4.69
C ALA A 217 4.79 -8.50 -3.44
N ILE A 218 4.74 -7.79 -2.32
CA ILE A 218 5.42 -8.16 -1.08
C ILE A 218 4.83 -9.45 -0.50
N PRO A 219 3.55 -9.48 -0.05
CA PRO A 219 2.96 -10.66 0.57
C PRO A 219 2.74 -11.83 -0.39
N ARG A 220 2.69 -11.62 -1.72
CA ARG A 220 2.62 -12.72 -2.70
C ARG A 220 3.90 -13.53 -2.84
N ILE A 221 5.03 -13.04 -2.31
CA ILE A 221 6.34 -13.69 -2.42
C ILE A 221 6.84 -14.09 -1.02
N LEU A 222 7.20 -13.07 -0.24
CA LEU A 222 7.80 -13.19 1.08
C LEU A 222 7.59 -11.85 1.79
N GLN A 223 6.64 -11.78 2.72
CA GLN A 223 6.39 -10.54 3.48
C GLN A 223 7.53 -10.25 4.46
N TYR A 224 7.97 -11.28 5.18
CA TYR A 224 8.94 -11.17 6.26
C TYR A 224 10.18 -12.01 6.01
N GLY A 225 11.35 -11.45 6.35
CA GLY A 225 12.63 -12.16 6.34
C GLY A 225 13.31 -12.22 4.97
N ASN A 226 14.31 -13.10 4.91
CA ASN A 226 15.12 -13.37 3.72
C ASN A 226 14.90 -14.82 3.28
N ASP A 227 15.36 -15.16 2.08
CA ASP A 227 15.42 -16.54 1.66
C ASP A 227 16.46 -17.36 2.49
N ARG A 228 16.52 -18.68 2.28
CA ARG A 228 17.52 -19.56 2.93
C ARG A 228 18.99 -19.17 2.73
N ASN A 229 19.29 -18.37 1.71
CA ASN A 229 20.64 -17.88 1.40
C ASN A 229 20.86 -16.46 1.94
N ASN A 230 19.95 -15.98 2.80
CA ASN A 230 19.94 -14.64 3.34
C ASN A 230 19.80 -13.54 2.27
N VAL A 231 19.09 -13.84 1.17
CA VAL A 231 18.76 -12.88 0.11
C VAL A 231 17.38 -12.27 0.38
N PRO A 232 17.25 -10.93 0.42
CA PRO A 232 15.94 -10.30 0.57
C PRO A 232 15.12 -10.49 -0.71
N CYS A 233 14.09 -11.33 -0.63
CA CYS A 233 13.15 -11.56 -1.74
C CYS A 233 11.89 -10.69 -1.66
N SER A 234 11.71 -9.98 -0.54
CA SER A 234 10.69 -8.94 -0.42
C SER A 234 11.12 -7.70 -1.17
N CYS A 235 10.29 -7.27 -2.12
CA CYS A 235 10.52 -6.00 -2.82
C CYS A 235 10.29 -4.77 -1.91
N TRP A 236 9.85 -4.96 -0.66
CA TRP A 236 9.84 -3.90 0.35
C TRP A 236 11.20 -3.22 0.45
N SER A 237 12.26 -4.03 0.54
CA SER A 237 13.66 -3.58 0.60
C SER A 237 14.14 -2.86 -0.67
N THR A 238 13.45 -3.08 -1.80
CA THR A 238 13.83 -2.54 -3.11
C THR A 238 12.84 -1.51 -3.66
N GLY A 239 11.90 -1.03 -2.85
CA GLY A 239 11.06 0.12 -3.20
C GLY A 239 9.58 -0.15 -3.51
N CYS A 240 9.06 -1.33 -3.18
CA CYS A 240 7.60 -1.56 -3.23
C CYS A 240 6.81 -0.69 -2.24
N GLY A 241 7.48 -0.24 -1.17
CA GLY A 241 6.93 0.68 -0.17
C GLY A 241 5.91 0.05 0.77
N GLU A 242 5.61 0.80 1.81
CA GLU A 242 4.65 0.49 2.85
C GLU A 242 4.03 1.78 3.37
N PHE A 243 2.73 1.75 3.61
CA PHE A 243 2.03 2.86 4.25
C PHE A 243 1.29 2.35 5.48
N ASP A 244 1.74 2.79 6.64
CA ASP A 244 1.06 2.56 7.90
C ASP A 244 -0.02 3.62 8.03
N ALA A 245 -1.27 3.22 7.84
CA ALA A 245 -2.39 4.13 8.03
C ALA A 245 -2.52 4.50 9.50
N PHE A 246 -2.34 3.51 10.36
CA PHE A 246 -1.98 3.74 11.74
C PHE A 246 -1.23 2.55 12.32
N GLU A 247 -0.26 2.84 13.19
CA GLU A 247 0.41 1.84 14.00
C GLU A 247 0.60 2.33 15.44
N VAL A 248 0.38 1.41 16.38
CA VAL A 248 0.82 1.54 17.77
C VAL A 248 2.18 0.86 17.88
N LEU A 249 3.24 1.66 18.02
CA LEU A 249 4.65 1.20 17.96
C LEU A 249 5.25 0.87 19.34
N GLY A 250 4.54 1.21 20.42
CA GLY A 250 4.90 0.85 21.79
C GLY A 250 3.88 -0.11 22.41
N LYS A 251 4.36 -1.02 23.27
CA LYS A 251 3.51 -1.92 24.04
C LYS A 251 2.47 -1.12 24.85
N GLY A 252 1.19 -1.28 24.50
CA GLY A 252 0.08 -0.58 25.15
C GLY A 252 0.08 0.94 24.94
N GLU A 253 0.77 1.44 23.92
CA GLU A 253 0.74 2.87 23.61
C GLU A 253 -0.65 3.32 23.13
N GLU A 254 -0.96 4.59 23.42
CA GLU A 254 -2.27 5.21 23.20
C GLU A 254 -2.30 6.09 21.94
N ARG A 255 -1.15 6.33 21.32
CA ARG A 255 -1.03 7.15 20.12
C ARG A 255 -0.89 6.24 18.91
N ALA A 256 -1.87 6.28 18.02
CA ALA A 256 -1.81 5.59 16.75
C ALA A 256 -1.36 6.60 15.67
N LYS A 257 -0.24 6.30 14.99
CA LYS A 257 0.43 7.24 14.07
C LYS A 257 0.55 6.66 12.68
N SER A 258 0.55 7.52 11.66
CA SER A 258 0.76 7.13 10.28
C SER A 258 2.23 7.30 9.86
N THR A 259 2.74 6.37 9.06
CA THR A 259 4.12 6.39 8.56
C THR A 259 4.16 5.93 7.11
N LEU A 260 4.97 6.59 6.28
CA LEU A 260 5.26 6.15 4.91
C LEU A 260 6.70 5.66 4.81
N HIS A 261 6.88 4.40 4.42
CA HIS A 261 8.19 3.80 4.16
C HIS A 261 8.43 3.70 2.65
N ARG A 262 9.53 4.29 2.19
CA ARG A 262 9.94 4.32 0.77
C ARG A 262 11.32 3.70 0.58
N GLN A 263 11.65 3.44 -0.69
CA GLN A 263 12.96 2.91 -1.07
C GLN A 263 14.10 3.73 -0.44
N GLY A 264 15.15 3.04 0.01
CA GLY A 264 16.30 3.67 0.64
C GLY A 264 16.07 4.04 2.11
N ASN A 265 15.04 3.45 2.74
CA ASN A 265 14.65 3.75 4.12
C ASN A 265 14.29 5.23 4.31
N LEU A 266 13.69 5.84 3.28
CA LEU A 266 13.16 7.20 3.34
C LEU A 266 11.81 7.16 4.06
N GLU A 267 11.90 7.13 5.38
CA GLU A 267 10.79 7.20 6.31
C GLU A 267 10.23 8.62 6.33
N GLY A 268 8.93 8.76 6.11
CA GLY A 268 8.19 10.00 6.31
C GLY A 268 7.08 9.75 7.32
N GLY A 269 7.35 10.01 8.58
CA GLY A 269 6.32 10.02 9.63
C GLY A 269 5.61 11.37 9.70
N ASP A 270 4.34 11.34 10.08
CA ASP A 270 3.61 12.54 10.53
C ASP A 270 3.55 12.54 12.07
N SER A 271 3.64 13.71 12.69
CA SER A 271 3.47 13.85 14.14
C SER A 271 2.01 13.82 14.57
N ASN A 272 1.08 13.96 13.62
CA ASN A 272 -0.35 13.78 13.84
C ASN A 272 -0.65 12.34 14.30
N TYR A 273 -1.66 12.22 15.16
CA TYR A 273 -2.06 10.95 15.75
C TYR A 273 -3.52 11.05 16.19
N PHE A 274 -4.22 9.93 16.20
CA PHE A 274 -5.44 9.82 16.98
C PHE A 274 -5.18 9.01 18.24
N LYS A 275 -5.94 9.31 19.29
CA LYS A 275 -5.92 8.52 20.51
C LYS A 275 -6.61 7.17 20.24
N ARG A 276 -5.95 6.09 20.62
CA ARG A 276 -6.46 4.71 20.57
C ARG A 276 -7.92 4.64 21.05
N PRO A 277 -8.85 4.10 20.25
CA PRO A 277 -10.27 4.02 20.60
C PRO A 277 -10.50 2.82 21.51
N VAL A 278 -10.19 2.98 22.80
CA VAL A 278 -10.49 1.98 23.85
C VAL A 278 -11.95 2.12 24.28
N GLY A 279 -12.70 1.02 24.30
CA GLY A 279 -14.09 0.95 24.73
C GLY A 279 -15.10 1.64 23.79
N ARG A 280 -14.69 2.03 22.58
CA ARG A 280 -15.56 2.67 21.57
C ARG A 280 -15.08 2.35 20.16
N MET A 281 -16.00 2.44 19.20
CA MET A 281 -15.64 2.40 17.78
C MET A 281 -15.11 3.77 17.33
N LEU A 282 -14.30 3.74 16.28
CA LEU A 282 -13.80 4.89 15.53
C LEU A 282 -13.81 4.54 14.05
N LYS A 283 -14.16 5.51 13.21
CA LYS A 283 -14.06 5.38 11.75
C LYS A 283 -12.82 6.09 11.25
N PHE A 284 -12.10 5.46 10.32
CA PHE A 284 -10.89 6.02 9.74
C PHE A 284 -10.85 5.75 8.25
N ALA A 285 -10.29 6.69 7.51
CA ALA A 285 -10.14 6.63 6.07
C ALA A 285 -8.69 6.77 5.64
N VAL A 286 -8.34 6.06 4.58
CA VAL A 286 -7.17 6.36 3.78
C VAL A 286 -7.59 6.58 2.34
N VAL A 287 -7.24 7.73 1.79
CA VAL A 287 -7.58 8.13 0.42
C VAL A 287 -6.28 8.35 -0.36
N TRP A 288 -6.08 7.53 -1.38
CA TRP A 288 -5.05 7.75 -2.39
C TRP A 288 -5.64 8.59 -3.50
N THR A 289 -5.04 9.75 -3.74
CA THR A 289 -5.28 10.60 -4.89
C THR A 289 -3.91 11.10 -5.36
N TYR A 290 -3.35 10.50 -6.41
CA TYR A 290 -2.00 10.85 -6.87
C TYR A 290 -1.83 12.37 -7.02
N PRO A 291 -0.77 12.98 -6.45
CA PRO A 291 0.43 12.34 -5.88
C PRO A 291 0.38 12.08 -4.35
N ASN A 292 -0.78 12.15 -3.72
CA ASN A 292 -0.90 12.16 -2.26
C ASN A 292 -1.64 10.94 -1.68
N ILE A 293 -1.35 10.67 -0.41
CA ILE A 293 -2.11 9.80 0.48
C ILE A 293 -2.62 10.67 1.62
N THR A 294 -3.92 10.65 1.86
CA THR A 294 -4.55 11.27 3.03
C THR A 294 -5.01 10.18 3.98
N ALA A 295 -4.71 10.32 5.27
CA ALA A 295 -5.19 9.44 6.33
C ALA A 295 -5.91 10.28 7.40
N LEU A 296 -7.14 9.94 7.75
CA LEU A 296 -7.95 10.77 8.65
C LEU A 296 -8.99 9.98 9.45
N VAL A 297 -9.29 10.48 10.65
CA VAL A 297 -10.49 10.07 11.41
C VAL A 297 -11.73 10.63 10.70
N LEU A 298 -12.77 9.81 10.60
CA LEU A 298 -14.08 10.18 10.06
C LEU A 298 -15.07 10.45 11.20
N ASP A 299 -16.12 11.21 10.90
CA ASP A 299 -17.25 11.41 11.81
C ASP A 299 -17.99 10.09 12.08
N ASP A 300 -18.54 9.96 13.29
CA ASP A 300 -19.23 8.75 13.75
C ASP A 300 -20.45 8.39 12.87
N ASP A 301 -21.09 9.37 12.24
CA ASP A 301 -22.23 9.19 11.35
C ASP A 301 -21.87 9.00 9.87
N PHE A 302 -20.58 9.01 9.52
CA PHE A 302 -20.14 8.81 8.14
C PHE A 302 -20.53 7.42 7.63
N ASP A 303 -21.32 7.35 6.55
CA ASP A 303 -21.80 6.09 5.99
C ASP A 303 -20.82 5.52 4.95
N PHE A 304 -20.56 4.21 5.03
CA PHE A 304 -19.75 3.49 4.05
C PHE A 304 -20.64 3.08 2.86
N SER A 305 -21.30 4.05 2.23
CA SER A 305 -22.28 3.85 1.16
C SER A 305 -21.71 3.10 -0.05
N GLU A 306 -22.57 2.57 -0.93
CA GLU A 306 -22.13 1.91 -2.18
C GLU A 306 -21.42 2.86 -3.16
N THR A 307 -21.74 4.15 -3.10
CA THR A 307 -21.16 5.18 -3.95
C THR A 307 -20.83 6.43 -3.16
N LEU A 308 -19.65 6.99 -3.39
CA LEU A 308 -19.27 8.30 -2.89
C LEU A 308 -19.20 9.29 -4.06
N LEU A 309 -19.73 10.48 -3.85
CA LEU A 309 -19.59 11.59 -4.79
C LEU A 309 -18.16 12.12 -4.76
N ASP A 310 -17.65 12.57 -5.91
CA ASP A 310 -16.37 13.29 -5.97
C ASP A 310 -16.29 14.41 -4.93
N GLY A 311 -17.38 15.17 -4.72
CA GLY A 311 -17.42 16.23 -3.72
C GLY A 311 -17.19 15.74 -2.29
N GLN A 312 -17.67 14.54 -1.94
CA GLN A 312 -17.42 13.93 -0.63
C GLN A 312 -15.94 13.57 -0.49
N ILE A 313 -15.34 12.95 -1.51
CA ILE A 313 -13.91 12.63 -1.49
C ILE A 313 -13.05 13.90 -1.43
N GLN A 314 -13.40 14.94 -2.19
CA GLN A 314 -12.72 16.23 -2.16
C GLN A 314 -12.77 16.89 -0.78
N GLN A 315 -13.89 16.75 -0.07
CA GLN A 315 -13.99 17.21 1.32
C GLN A 315 -13.04 16.42 2.24
N LEU A 316 -13.00 15.09 2.13
CA LEU A 316 -12.12 14.25 2.95
C LEU A 316 -10.64 14.53 2.73
N VAL A 317 -10.22 14.88 1.50
CA VAL A 317 -8.80 15.16 1.19
C VAL A 317 -8.45 16.65 1.28
N SER A 318 -9.41 17.50 1.63
CA SER A 318 -9.14 18.92 1.80
C SER A 318 -8.25 19.14 3.03
N TYR A 319 -7.16 19.89 2.83
CA TYR A 319 -6.17 20.10 3.88
C TYR A 319 -6.74 20.99 4.99
N GLU A 320 -6.77 20.46 6.21
CA GLU A 320 -7.11 21.20 7.42
C GLU A 320 -5.86 21.46 8.26
N PRO A 321 -5.29 22.68 8.24
CA PRO A 321 -4.01 22.98 8.89
C PRO A 321 -4.00 22.77 10.40
N ASP A 322 -5.16 22.85 11.05
CA ASP A 322 -5.31 22.74 12.51
C ASP A 322 -5.76 21.35 12.96
N SER A 323 -5.88 20.40 12.04
CA SER A 323 -6.30 19.03 12.36
C SER A 323 -5.10 18.17 12.75
N TRP A 324 -5.17 17.59 13.94
CA TRP A 324 -4.18 16.67 14.51
C TRP A 324 -4.51 15.19 14.24
N VAL A 325 -5.66 14.93 13.62
CA VAL A 325 -6.18 13.61 13.26
C VAL A 325 -6.23 13.40 11.74
N HIS A 326 -5.59 14.29 10.99
CA HIS A 326 -5.54 14.29 9.54
C HIS A 326 -4.09 14.38 9.08
N SER A 327 -3.62 13.39 8.34
CA SER A 327 -2.24 13.30 7.85
C SER A 327 -2.21 13.30 6.33
N LEU A 328 -1.24 14.02 5.77
CA LEU A 328 -1.04 14.15 4.32
C LEU A 328 0.39 13.75 3.94
N PHE A 329 0.51 12.75 3.08
CA PHE A 329 1.79 12.22 2.62
C PHE A 329 1.92 12.38 1.11
N ALA A 330 3.06 12.89 0.66
CA ALA A 330 3.44 12.84 -0.75
C ALA A 330 4.03 11.46 -1.08
N ILE A 331 3.46 10.78 -2.09
CA ILE A 331 3.95 9.49 -2.59
C ILE A 331 5.37 9.62 -3.16
N GLY A 332 5.72 10.81 -3.67
CA GLY A 332 6.94 11.08 -4.41
C GLY A 332 6.75 10.83 -5.92
N ASP A 333 7.63 11.43 -6.73
CA ASP A 333 7.67 11.24 -8.18
C ASP A 333 8.35 9.92 -8.60
#